data_AF-A0A4R6WW83-F1
#
_entry.id   AF-A0A4R6WW83-F1
#
_cell.length_a   1.000
_cell.length_b   1.000
_cell.length_c   1.000
_cell.angle_alpha   90.00
_cell.angle_beta   90.00
_cell.angle_gamma   90.00
#
_symmetry.space_group_name_H-M   'P 1'
#
loop_
_entity.id
_entity.type
_entity.pdbx_description
1 polymer ?
#
loop_
_entity_poly.entity_id
_entity_poly.type
_entity_poly.pdbx_seq_one_letter_code
_entity_poly.pdbx_strand_id
1 'polypeptide(L)'
;MNPNDRAVGLVEVATMIASRTDSTTTDFAALRAEQYCDALRQLDAVAHEPVQMKLLAWVMGLPAGIDPADAARLVLGQQQAGISAPLMKLVETVAAYPRARLAQMVTGRRRAALN
;
A
#
# COMPACT_ATOMS: atom_id res chain seq x y z
N MET A 1 -20.36 -15.82 -9.01
CA MET A 1 -19.30 -15.27 -8.13
C MET A 1 -19.83 -13.94 -7.59
N ASN A 2 -20.13 -13.89 -6.29
CA ASN A 2 -20.83 -12.77 -5.66
C ASN A 2 -19.88 -11.58 -5.48
N PRO A 3 -20.27 -10.32 -5.75
CA PRO A 3 -19.40 -9.15 -5.53
C PRO A 3 -19.02 -8.96 -4.06
N ASN A 4 -19.79 -9.51 -3.11
CA ASN A 4 -19.46 -9.48 -1.69
C ASN A 4 -18.24 -10.33 -1.31
N ASP A 5 -17.97 -11.45 -1.99
CA ASP A 5 -16.79 -12.29 -1.70
C ASP A 5 -15.47 -11.59 -2.06
N ARG A 6 -15.49 -10.71 -3.07
CA ARG A 6 -14.31 -9.96 -3.52
C ARG A 6 -13.89 -8.86 -2.55
N ALA A 7 -14.88 -8.18 -1.96
CA ALA A 7 -14.62 -7.10 -1.00
C ALA A 7 -13.98 -7.62 0.31
N VAL A 8 -14.34 -8.83 0.73
CA VAL A 8 -13.83 -9.45 1.96
C VAL A 8 -12.31 -9.67 1.88
N GLY A 9 -11.80 -10.20 0.76
CA GLY A 9 -10.38 -10.48 0.60
C GLY A 9 -9.48 -9.23 0.64
N LEU A 10 -9.93 -8.11 0.06
CA LEU A 10 -9.17 -6.85 0.10
C LEU A 10 -9.17 -6.21 1.49
N VAL A 11 -10.28 -6.31 2.23
CA VAL A 11 -10.42 -5.77 3.59
C VAL A 11 -9.55 -6.53 4.59
N GLU A 12 -9.46 -7.85 4.46
CA GLU A 12 -8.65 -8.69 5.35
C GLU A 12 -7.15 -8.38 5.21
N VAL A 13 -6.67 -8.25 3.97
CA VAL A 13 -5.26 -7.87 3.69
C VAL A 13 -4.97 -6.47 4.21
N ALA A 14 -5.87 -5.49 4.02
CA ALA A 14 -5.70 -4.13 4.52
C ALA A 14 -5.61 -4.07 6.06
N THR A 15 -6.39 -4.90 6.75
CA THR A 15 -6.40 -4.97 8.22
C THR A 15 -5.13 -5.63 8.77
N MET A 16 -4.60 -6.61 8.06
CA MET A 16 -3.35 -7.29 8.42
C MET A 16 -2.13 -6.35 8.28
N ILE A 17 -2.12 -5.45 7.29
CA ILE A 17 -1.08 -4.43 7.12
C ILE A 17 -1.06 -3.46 8.32
N ALA A 18 -2.23 -3.09 8.84
CA ALA A 18 -2.37 -2.13 9.95
C ALA A 18 -1.87 -2.68 11.30
N SER A 19 -1.81 -4.00 11.47
CA SER A 19 -1.54 -4.64 12.77
C SER A 19 -0.05 -4.91 13.07
N ARG A 20 0.87 -4.55 12.15
CA ARG A 20 2.28 -5.03 12.18
C ARG A 20 3.32 -4.03 12.70
N THR A 21 2.90 -2.89 13.24
CA THR A 21 3.81 -1.81 13.65
C THR A 21 4.18 -1.89 15.13
N ASP A 22 5.23 -2.64 15.48
CA ASP A 22 5.93 -2.46 16.76
C ASP A 22 7.47 -2.70 16.64
N SER A 23 8.24 -1.73 17.18
CA SER A 23 9.63 -1.70 17.69
C SER A 23 10.95 -1.73 16.81
N THR A 24 11.83 -0.76 17.12
CA THR A 24 13.30 -0.48 16.86
C THR A 24 13.87 0.28 15.61
N THR A 25 14.63 1.36 15.89
CA THR A 25 14.85 2.61 15.10
C THR A 25 15.83 2.64 13.91
N THR A 26 16.74 1.70 13.73
CA THR A 26 17.66 1.71 12.54
C THR A 26 17.29 0.64 11.52
N ASP A 27 16.66 -0.45 11.97
CA ASP A 27 16.07 -1.49 11.13
C ASP A 27 14.65 -1.14 10.65
N PHE A 28 13.98 -0.15 11.26
CA PHE A 28 12.60 0.20 10.92
C PHE A 28 12.38 0.61 9.47
N ALA A 29 13.31 1.34 8.84
CA ALA A 29 13.09 1.78 7.45
C ALA A 29 13.15 0.60 6.48
N ALA A 30 14.07 -0.33 6.71
CA ALA A 30 14.19 -1.58 5.95
C ALA A 30 13.00 -2.51 6.24
N LEU A 31 12.66 -2.73 7.52
CA LEU A 31 11.49 -3.51 7.95
C LEU A 31 10.18 -2.94 7.38
N ARG A 32 10.00 -1.62 7.39
CA ARG A 32 8.82 -0.97 6.80
C ARG A 32 8.79 -1.12 5.28
N ALA A 33 9.94 -0.99 4.62
CA ALA A 33 10.03 -1.21 3.18
C ALA A 33 9.63 -2.64 2.84
N GLU A 34 10.18 -3.64 3.51
CA GLU A 34 9.79 -5.06 3.37
C GLU A 34 8.30 -5.28 3.62
N GLN A 35 7.72 -4.67 4.66
CA GLN A 35 6.30 -4.75 4.95
C GLN A 35 5.43 -4.16 3.83
N TYR A 36 5.81 -3.01 3.27
CA TYR A 36 5.09 -2.39 2.16
C TYR A 36 5.18 -3.22 0.88
N CYS A 37 6.32 -3.87 0.68
CA CYS A 37 6.60 -4.78 -0.43
C CYS A 37 5.81 -6.08 -0.32
N ASP A 38 5.77 -6.69 0.87
CA ASP A 38 4.94 -7.86 1.18
C ASP A 38 3.46 -7.55 0.95
N ALA A 39 2.99 -6.39 1.39
CA ALA A 39 1.63 -5.93 1.17
C ALA A 39 1.28 -5.82 -0.32
N LEU A 40 2.19 -5.27 -1.13
CA LEU A 40 2.01 -5.21 -2.59
C LEU A 40 1.99 -6.61 -3.22
N ARG A 41 2.88 -7.53 -2.80
CA ARG A 41 2.89 -8.91 -3.29
C ARG A 41 1.59 -9.64 -2.98
N GLN A 42 1.08 -9.49 -1.76
CA GLN A 42 -0.21 -10.08 -1.36
C GLN A 42 -1.36 -9.54 -2.21
N LEU A 43 -1.42 -8.22 -2.42
CA LEU A 43 -2.44 -7.60 -3.27
C LEU A 43 -2.29 -7.99 -4.73
N ASP A 44 -1.07 -8.16 -5.22
CA ASP A 44 -0.81 -8.59 -6.59
C ASP A 44 -1.27 -10.04 -6.83
N ALA A 45 -1.09 -10.91 -5.83
CA ALA A 45 -1.57 -12.29 -5.85
C ALA A 45 -3.11 -12.42 -5.86
N VAL A 46 -3.86 -11.38 -5.46
CA VAL A 46 -5.33 -11.38 -5.56
C VAL A 46 -5.72 -11.35 -7.04
N ALA A 47 -6.17 -12.50 -7.56
CA ALA A 47 -6.61 -12.62 -8.94
C ALA A 47 -7.90 -11.80 -9.19
N HIS A 48 -8.06 -11.32 -10.43
CA HIS A 48 -9.29 -10.65 -10.94
C HIS A 48 -9.61 -9.24 -10.42
N GLU A 49 -8.78 -8.65 -9.56
CA GLU A 49 -8.92 -7.23 -9.20
C GLU A 49 -8.09 -6.33 -10.13
N PRO A 50 -8.63 -5.17 -10.56
CA PRO A 50 -7.88 -4.23 -11.37
C PRO A 50 -6.71 -3.65 -10.57
N VAL A 51 -5.57 -3.47 -11.25
CA VAL A 51 -4.30 -3.04 -10.63
C VAL A 51 -4.44 -1.69 -9.91
N GLN A 52 -5.32 -0.81 -10.39
CA GLN A 52 -5.64 0.46 -9.76
C GLN A 52 -6.32 0.29 -8.40
N MET A 53 -7.17 -0.74 -8.23
CA MET A 53 -7.80 -1.03 -6.94
C MET A 53 -6.82 -1.66 -5.96
N LYS A 54 -5.93 -2.51 -6.45
CA LYS A 54 -4.80 -3.04 -5.66
C LYS A 54 -3.92 -1.90 -5.13
N LEU A 55 -3.56 -0.94 -5.99
CA LEU A 55 -2.80 0.24 -5.58
C LEU A 55 -3.56 1.09 -4.55
N LEU A 56 -4.86 1.34 -4.77
CA LEU A 56 -5.65 2.12 -3.83
C LEU A 56 -5.74 1.42 -2.46
N ALA A 57 -5.97 0.10 -2.44
CA ALA A 57 -6.01 -0.68 -1.21
C ALA A 57 -4.67 -0.61 -0.47
N TRP A 58 -3.55 -0.73 -1.18
CA TRP A 58 -2.22 -0.54 -0.63
C TRP A 58 -2.05 0.85 -0.01
N VAL A 59 -2.35 1.91 -0.75
CA VAL A 59 -2.25 3.30 -0.27
C VAL A 59 -3.14 3.56 0.94
N MET A 60 -4.36 3.02 0.96
CA MET A 60 -5.29 3.19 2.08
C MET A 60 -4.84 2.40 3.31
N GLY A 61 -4.21 1.25 3.14
CA GLY A 61 -3.67 0.40 4.21
C GLY A 61 -2.36 0.88 4.83
N LEU A 62 -1.68 1.88 4.23
CA LEU A 62 -0.46 2.44 4.83
C LEU A 62 -0.75 3.05 6.22
N PRO A 63 0.22 3.03 7.16
CA PRO A 63 0.03 3.65 8.48
C PRO A 63 -0.38 5.12 8.39
N ALA A 64 -1.13 5.60 9.40
CA ALA A 64 -1.46 7.02 9.50
C ALA A 64 -0.18 7.86 9.64
N GLY A 65 -0.08 8.94 8.86
CA GLY A 65 1.11 9.82 8.85
C GLY A 65 2.21 9.42 7.87
N ILE A 66 2.10 8.29 7.17
CA ILE A 66 3.02 7.93 6.09
C ILE A 66 2.53 8.51 4.76
N ASP A 67 3.41 9.24 4.07
CA ASP A 67 3.17 9.70 2.70
C ASP A 67 3.29 8.50 1.73
N PRO A 68 2.25 8.22 0.93
CA PRO A 68 2.30 7.15 -0.08
C PRO A 68 3.45 7.30 -1.08
N ALA A 69 3.86 8.53 -1.40
CA ALA A 69 5.00 8.77 -2.28
C ALA A 69 6.32 8.31 -1.64
N ASP A 70 6.47 8.49 -0.32
CA ASP A 70 7.65 8.02 0.40
C ASP A 70 7.64 6.50 0.57
N ALA A 71 6.48 5.91 0.87
CA ALA A 71 6.32 4.46 0.88
C ALA A 71 6.65 3.85 -0.49
N ALA A 72 6.19 4.46 -1.58
CA ALA A 72 6.48 3.99 -2.94
C ALA A 72 7.97 4.08 -3.27
N ARG A 73 8.67 5.14 -2.86
CA ARG A 73 10.13 5.25 -3.03
C ARG A 73 10.90 4.18 -2.24
N LEU A 74 10.45 3.86 -1.04
CA LEU A 74 11.04 2.78 -0.24
C LEU A 74 10.87 1.42 -0.95
N VAL A 75 9.70 1.17 -1.53
CA VAL A 75 9.44 -0.05 -2.33
C VAL A 75 10.36 -0.11 -3.56
N LEU A 76 10.53 1.00 -4.29
CA LEU A 76 11.40 1.05 -5.48
C LEU A 76 12.88 0.91 -5.15
N GLY A 77 13.31 1.35 -3.97
CA GLY A 77 14.68 1.19 -3.48
C GLY A 77 15.04 -0.23 -3.08
N GLN A 78 14.04 -1.12 -2.93
CA GLN A 78 14.24 -2.53 -2.61
C GLN A 78 14.25 -3.37 -3.90
N GLN A 79 15.04 -4.44 -3.93
CA GLN A 79 15.02 -5.39 -5.06
C GLN A 79 13.75 -6.25 -5.00
N GLN A 80 12.70 -5.79 -5.66
CA GLN A 80 11.36 -6.40 -5.60
C GLN A 80 11.18 -7.53 -6.61
N ALA A 81 11.42 -8.76 -6.18
CA ALA A 81 10.98 -9.94 -6.90
C ALA A 81 9.50 -10.25 -6.61
N GLY A 82 8.73 -10.62 -7.65
CA GLY A 82 7.37 -11.15 -7.48
C GLY A 82 6.23 -10.12 -7.42
N ILE A 83 6.48 -8.85 -7.75
CA ILE A 83 5.42 -7.85 -8.02
C ILE A 83 5.28 -7.70 -9.54
N SER A 84 4.04 -7.75 -10.04
CA SER A 84 3.75 -7.61 -11.47
C SER A 84 4.19 -6.24 -12.01
N ALA A 85 4.74 -6.26 -13.23
CA ALA A 85 5.15 -5.06 -13.96
C ALA A 85 4.08 -3.94 -14.02
N PRO A 86 2.78 -4.22 -14.29
CA PRO A 86 1.77 -3.16 -14.30
C PRO A 86 1.55 -2.52 -12.92
N LEU A 87 1.67 -3.28 -11.82
CA LEU A 87 1.56 -2.73 -10.47
C LEU A 87 2.78 -1.88 -10.12
N MET A 88 3.98 -2.35 -10.46
CA MET A 88 5.23 -1.58 -10.27
C MET A 88 5.20 -0.23 -11.01
N LYS A 89 4.70 -0.19 -12.24
CA LYS A 89 4.57 1.06 -13.00
C LYS A 89 3.65 2.09 -12.33
N LEU A 90 2.61 1.62 -11.63
CA LEU A 90 1.74 2.50 -10.86
C LEU A 90 2.41 2.98 -9.57
N VAL A 91 3.20 2.13 -8.90
CA VAL A 91 4.04 2.52 -7.75
C VAL A 91 5.06 3.58 -8.15
N GLU A 92 5.72 3.46 -9.31
CA GLU A 92 6.58 4.50 -9.88
C GLU A 92 5.86 5.83 -10.05
N THR A 93 4.63 5.78 -10.57
CA THR A 93 3.79 6.97 -10.76
C THR A 93 3.46 7.65 -9.43
N VAL A 94 3.17 6.87 -8.38
CA VAL A 94 2.92 7.39 -7.02
C VAL A 94 4.19 7.98 -6.41
N ALA A 95 5.35 7.34 -6.59
CA ALA A 95 6.64 7.81 -6.10
C ALA A 95 7.07 9.16 -6.72
N ALA A 96 6.70 9.38 -7.98
CA ALA A 96 6.97 10.61 -8.73
C ALA A 96 6.04 11.78 -8.35
N TYR A 97 4.94 11.52 -7.64
CA TYR A 97 3.94 12.54 -7.35
C TYR A 97 4.40 13.51 -6.23
N PRO A 98 4.00 14.80 -6.24
CA PRO A 98 4.41 15.75 -5.22
C PRO A 98 3.86 15.41 -3.82
N ARG A 99 4.78 15.23 -2.85
CA ARG A 99 4.53 14.84 -1.45
C ARG A 99 3.34 15.54 -0.77
N ALA A 100 3.34 16.88 -0.81
CA ALA A 100 2.39 17.69 -0.04
C ALA A 100 0.91 17.48 -0.44
N ARG A 101 0.64 17.04 -1.67
CA ARG A 101 -0.74 16.97 -2.20
C ARG A 101 -1.39 15.61 -1.95
N LEU A 102 -0.61 14.52 -2.02
CA LEU A 102 -1.10 13.16 -1.79
C LEU A 102 -1.39 12.89 -0.31
N ALA A 103 -0.48 13.28 0.58
CA ALA A 103 -0.65 13.09 2.01
C ALA A 103 -1.95 13.77 2.53
N GLN A 104 -2.26 14.98 2.03
CA GLN A 104 -3.49 15.69 2.37
C GLN A 104 -4.75 14.99 1.83
N MET A 105 -4.72 14.51 0.58
CA MET A 105 -5.85 13.78 -0.02
C MET A 105 -6.13 12.45 0.69
N VAL A 106 -5.08 11.70 1.03
CA VAL A 106 -5.19 10.40 1.71
C VAL A 106 -5.67 10.61 3.14
N THR A 107 -5.13 11.60 3.86
CA THR A 107 -5.59 11.94 5.21
C THR A 107 -7.05 12.38 5.21
N GLY A 108 -7.47 13.20 4.23
CA GLY A 108 -8.86 13.61 4.07
C GLY A 108 -9.80 12.43 3.83
N ARG A 109 -9.43 11.49 2.96
CA ARG A 109 -10.23 10.28 2.70
C ARG A 109 -10.28 9.31 3.88
N ARG A 110 -9.17 9.11 4.60
CA ARG A 110 -9.15 8.25 5.79
C ARG A 110 -10.03 8.80 6.90
N ARG A 111 -10.04 10.12 7.11
CA ARG A 111 -10.95 10.75 8.08
C ARG A 111 -12.42 10.63 7.67
N ALA A 112 -12.72 10.71 6.37
CA ALA A 112 -14.07 10.52 5.86
C ALA A 112 -14.56 9.06 5.92
N ALA A 113 -13.66 8.08 5.91
CA ALA A 113 -14.00 6.66 6.05
C ALA A 113 -14.17 6.20 7.52
N LEU A 114 -13.79 7.04 8.49
CA LEU A 114 -13.89 6.78 9.93
C LEU A 114 -15.10 7.51 10.58
N ASN A 115 -15.83 8.32 9.81
CA ASN A 115 -17.08 9.00 10.20
C ASN A 115 -18.27 8.36 9.48
#